data_AF-A0A1V5B1X9-F1
#
_entry.id   AF-A0A1V5B1X9-F1
#
_cell.length_a   1.000
_cell.length_b   1.000
_cell.length_c   1.000
_cell.angle_alpha   90.00
_cell.angle_beta   90.00
_cell.angle_gamma   90.00
#
_symmetry.space_group_name_H-M   'P 1'
#
loop_
_entity.id
_entity.type
_entity.pdbx_description
1 polymer ?
#
loop_
_entity_poly.entity_id
_entity_poly.type
_entity_poly.pdbx_seq_one_letter_code
_entity_poly.pdbx_strand_id
1 'polypeptide(L)' 'MSKIESSWSSPARRIVIKDVAVPFVARGGCVFPGQVMTSDPGIENGDVVEVMDSHDHPIHSVQVFMTP' A
#
# COMPACT_ATOMS: atom_id res chain seq x y z
N MET A 1 17.04 -14.02 30.41
CA MET A 1 16.49 -12.70 30.06
C MET A 1 16.55 -12.57 28.55
N SER A 2 15.47 -12.97 27.86
CA SER A 2 15.38 -12.93 26.39
C SER A 2 15.01 -11.51 25.97
N LYS A 3 15.97 -10.84 25.34
CA LYS A 3 15.80 -9.54 24.68
C LYS A 3 14.86 -9.75 23.50
N ILE A 4 13.57 -9.45 23.69
CA ILE A 4 12.62 -9.32 22.59
C ILE A 4 13.01 -8.04 21.88
N GLU A 5 13.92 -8.15 20.90
CA GLU A 5 14.05 -7.11 19.89
C GLU A 5 12.72 -7.10 19.14
N SER A 6 11.85 -6.22 19.60
CA SER A 6 10.71 -5.72 18.85
C SER A 6 11.24 -5.36 17.47
N SER A 7 11.00 -6.25 16.49
CA SER A 7 11.24 -5.96 15.10
C SER A 7 10.41 -4.71 14.82
N TRP A 8 11.07 -3.56 14.78
CA TRP A 8 10.53 -2.41 14.11
C TRP A 8 10.40 -2.84 12.66
N SER A 9 9.24 -3.42 12.35
CA SER A 9 8.72 -3.53 11.00
C SER A 9 8.98 -2.18 10.36
N SER A 10 9.85 -2.15 9.35
CA SER A 10 9.96 -0.99 8.48
C SER A 10 8.53 -0.53 8.18
N PRO A 11 8.24 0.79 8.25
CA PRO A 11 6.88 1.27 8.02
C PRO A 11 6.36 0.61 6.74
N ALA A 12 5.19 -0.02 6.82
CA ALA A 12 4.60 -0.70 5.69
C ALA A 12 4.61 0.28 4.50
N ARG A 13 5.25 -0.12 3.40
CA ARG A 13 5.37 0.72 2.20
C ARG A 13 3.98 1.10 1.71
N ARG A 14 3.80 2.33 1.25
CA ARG A 14 2.48 2.90 1.00
C ARG A 14 2.28 3.29 -0.45
N ILE A 15 1.03 3.24 -0.89
CA ILE A 15 0.58 3.80 -2.16
C ILE A 15 -0.66 4.66 -1.90
N VAL A 16 -0.63 5.91 -2.32
CA VAL A 16 -1.77 6.82 -2.25
C VAL A 16 -2.56 6.75 -3.54
N ILE A 17 -3.87 6.59 -3.44
CA ILE A 17 -4.78 6.52 -4.60
C ILE A 17 -5.71 7.73 -4.67
N LYS A 18 -6.24 7.99 -5.87
CA LYS A 18 -7.30 8.98 -6.09
C LYS A 18 -8.56 8.60 -5.30
N ASP A 19 -9.24 9.59 -4.72
CA ASP A 19 -10.48 9.39 -3.94
C ASP A 19 -11.56 8.63 -4.70
N VAL A 20 -11.65 8.83 -6.03
CA VAL A 20 -12.60 8.11 -6.90
C VAL A 20 -12.38 6.60 -6.89
N ALA A 21 -11.18 6.12 -6.55
CA ALA A 21 -10.84 4.69 -6.50
C ALA A 21 -11.08 4.07 -5.11
N VAL A 22 -11.11 4.87 -4.04
CA VAL A 22 -11.31 4.43 -2.64
C VAL A 22 -12.47 3.46 -2.46
N PRO A 23 -13.71 3.74 -2.93
CA PRO A 23 -14.82 2.82 -2.69
C PRO A 23 -14.63 1.46 -3.36
N PHE A 24 -13.86 1.38 -4.45
CA PHE A 24 -13.58 0.12 -5.15
C PHE A 24 -12.54 -0.70 -4.39
N VAL A 25 -11.46 -0.06 -3.94
CA VAL A 25 -10.37 -0.70 -3.20
C VAL A 25 -10.84 -1.13 -1.80
N ALA A 26 -11.64 -0.31 -1.12
CA ALA A 26 -12.22 -0.65 0.19
C ALA A 26 -13.11 -1.91 0.17
N ARG A 27 -13.60 -2.31 -1.01
CA ARG A 27 -14.39 -3.54 -1.21
C ARG A 27 -13.54 -4.73 -1.69
N GLY A 28 -12.21 -4.61 -1.65
CA GLY A 28 -11.28 -5.65 -2.12
C GLY A 28 -10.99 -5.58 -3.63
N GLY A 29 -11.30 -4.46 -4.29
CA GLY A 29 -10.93 -4.24 -5.69
C GLY A 29 -9.43 -3.98 -5.85
N CYS A 30 -8.94 -4.16 -7.08
CA CYS A 30 -7.54 -3.92 -7.42
C CYS A 30 -7.23 -2.41 -7.55
N VAL A 31 -5.98 -2.05 -7.30
CA VAL A 31 -5.42 -0.73 -7.62
C VAL A 31 -4.78 -0.80 -9.00
N PHE A 32 -5.14 0.13 -9.89
CA PHE A 32 -4.54 0.26 -11.21
C PHE A 32 -3.58 1.48 -11.25
N PRO A 33 -2.51 1.46 -12.06
CA PRO A 33 -1.53 2.54 -12.11
C PRO A 33 -2.13 3.93 -12.36
N GLY A 34 -3.17 4.04 -13.19
CA GLY A 34 -3.86 5.32 -13.46
C GLY A 34 -4.62 5.91 -12.26
N GLN A 35 -4.79 5.15 -11.19
CA GLN A 35 -5.43 5.56 -9.93
C GLN A 35 -4.40 5.95 -8.86
N VAL A 36 -3.13 5.60 -9.03
CA VAL A 36 -2.06 5.92 -8.09
C VAL A 36 -1.68 7.41 -8.24
N MET A 37 -1.61 8.11 -7.11
CA MET A 37 -1.16 9.50 -7.04
C MET A 37 0.31 9.59 -6.64
N THR A 38 0.71 8.82 -5.63
CA THR A 38 2.10 8.71 -5.19
C THR A 38 2.34 7.33 -4.58
N SER A 39 3.59 6.91 -4.52
CA SER A 39 4.01 5.63 -3.94
C SER A 39 5.38 5.77 -3.29
N ASP A 40 5.59 5.01 -2.22
CA ASP A 40 6.93 4.93 -1.61
C ASP A 40 7.94 4.36 -2.62
N PRO A 41 9.19 4.87 -2.63
CA PRO A 41 10.22 4.36 -3.52
C PRO A 41 10.63 2.93 -3.15
N GLY A 42 11.04 2.15 -4.15
CA GLY A 42 11.57 0.79 -3.94
C GLY A 42 10.50 -0.27 -3.63
N ILE A 43 9.24 -0.01 -4.00
CA ILE A 43 8.21 -1.05 -4.08
C ILE A 43 8.54 -1.96 -5.26
N GLU A 44 8.60 -3.27 -5.00
CA GLU A 44 8.93 -4.29 -5.98
C GLU A 44 7.73 -5.20 -6.27
N ASN A 45 7.82 -5.97 -7.35
CA ASN A 45 6.81 -6.95 -7.70
C ASN A 45 6.70 -8.03 -6.62
N GLY A 46 5.50 -8.25 -6.11
CA GLY A 46 5.22 -9.18 -5.02
C GLY A 46 5.17 -8.55 -3.62
N ASP A 47 5.57 -7.29 -3.47
CA ASP A 47 5.48 -6.58 -2.19
C ASP A 47 4.03 -6.42 -1.72
N VAL A 48 3.81 -6.54 -0.41
CA VAL A 48 2.56 -6.16 0.23
C VAL A 48 2.69 -4.73 0.74
N VAL A 49 1.80 -3.87 0.28
CA VAL A 49 1.81 -2.43 0.56
C VAL A 49 0.47 -1.99 1.14
N GLU A 50 0.50 -0.89 1.88
CA GLU A 50 -0.68 -0.25 2.45
C GLU A 50 -1.23 0.82 1.49
N VAL A 51 -2.50 0.69 1.12
CA VAL A 51 -3.18 1.64 0.24
C VAL A 51 -3.82 2.73 1.09
N MET A 52 -3.51 3.97 0.76
CA MET A 52 -3.95 5.18 1.45
C MET A 52 -4.88 6.02 0.56
N ASP A 53 -5.82 6.74 1.18
CA ASP A 53 -6.55 7.82 0.49
C ASP A 53 -5.71 9.11 0.41
N SER A 54 -6.26 10.16 -0.21
CA SER A 54 -5.57 11.45 -0.35
C SER A 54 -5.33 12.21 0.97
N HIS A 55 -5.89 11.74 2.09
CA HIS A 55 -5.75 12.31 3.43
C HIS A 55 -4.85 11.44 4.33
N ASP A 56 -4.08 10.51 3.75
CA ASP A 56 -3.23 9.55 4.45
C ASP A 56 -3.99 8.59 5.39
N HIS A 57 -5.27 8.30 5.11
CA HIS A 57 -5.99 7.26 5.84
C HIS A 57 -5.79 5.89 5.19
N PRO A 58 -5.48 4.84 5.99
CA PRO A 58 -5.35 3.49 5.48
C PRO A 58 -6.70 2.92 5.06
N ILE A 59 -6.72 2.33 3.87
CA ILE A 59 -7.90 1.71 3.26
C ILE A 59 -7.77 0.19 3.34
N HIS A 60 -6.68 -0.35 2.77
CA HIS A 60 -6.48 -1.79 2.63
C HIS A 60 -5.02 -2.13 2.33
N SER A 61 -4.60 -3.37 2.58
CA SER A 61 -3.30 -3.87 2.13
C SER A 61 -3.47 -4.66 0.83
N VAL A 62 -2.57 -4.44 -0.13
CA VAL A 62 -2.62 -5.12 -1.44
C VAL A 62 -1.24 -5.66 -1.81
N GLN A 63 -1.20 -6.73 -2.60
CA GLN A 63 0.02 -7.20 -3.22
C GLN A 63 0.23 -6.51 -4.56
N VAL A 64 1.44 -6.01 -4.80
CA VAL A 64 1.80 -5.28 -6.02
C VAL A 64 2.21 -6.25 -7.10
N PHE A 65 1.65 -6.08 -8.29
CA PHE A 65 2.05 -6.80 -9.49
C PHE A 65 2.45 -5.81 -10.58
N MET A 66 3.73 -5.81 -10.95
CA MET A 66 4.26 -4.99 -12.04
C MET A 66 4.38 -5.86 -13.29
N THR A 67 3.72 -5.46 -14.38
CA THR A 67 3.97 -6.07 -15.69
C THR A 67 5.36 -5.63 -16.20
N PRO A 68 6.11 -6.51 -16.89
CA PRO A 68 7.42 -6.19 -17.47
C PRO A 68 7.40 -4.98 -18.42
#